data_AF-A0A1J4TJJ0-F1
#
_entry.id   AF-A0A1J4TJJ0-F1
#
_cell.length_a   1.000
_cell.length_b   1.000
_cell.length_c   1.000
_cell.angle_alpha   90.00
_cell.angle_beta   90.00
_cell.angle_gamma   90.00
#
_symmetry.space_group_name_H-M   'P 1'
#
loop_
_entity.id
_entity.type
_entity.pdbx_description
1 polymer ?
#
loop_
_entity_poly.entity_id
_entity_poly.type
_entity_poly.pdbx_seq_one_letter_code
_entity_poly.pdbx_strand_id
1 'polypeptide(L)'
;DIANAIAANHPEVYQIILLIDERPEEVTDMQRSVRGEVIASTFDEPAEKHVKVANIVLDKAKRLVECGHDVVILLDSITRLARAYNTVAPASGKILSGGIDANALHKPKRFFGAARNIENGGSLTIIATALTETGSKMDEVIFEEFKGTGNMELQLDRNISNRRIFPAIDLVKSSTRRDDLLLDDKTIQRMWILRKYLADMNPVEAMEFINDRIKTTLNNTEFLISMNG
;
A
#
# COMPACT_ATOMS: atom_id res chain seq x y z
N ASP A 1 6.36 -4.30 9.62
CA ASP A 1 6.65 -5.62 9.01
C ASP A 1 7.10 -5.56 7.56
N ILE A 2 6.31 -5.02 6.62
CA ILE A 2 6.70 -4.95 5.19
C ILE A 2 8.11 -4.33 5.01
N ALA A 3 8.37 -3.20 5.68
CA ALA A 3 9.65 -2.52 5.62
C ALA A 3 10.84 -3.42 6.01
N ASN A 4 10.70 -4.12 7.14
CA ASN A 4 11.71 -5.03 7.67
C ASN A 4 11.86 -6.28 6.80
N ALA A 5 10.77 -6.81 6.24
CA ALA A 5 10.81 -7.94 5.33
C ALA A 5 11.57 -7.59 4.04
N ILE A 6 11.36 -6.40 3.47
CA ILE A 6 12.12 -5.91 2.32
C ILE A 6 13.59 -5.76 2.71
N ALA A 7 13.89 -5.07 3.82
CA ALA A 7 15.29 -4.85 4.23
C ALA A 7 16.06 -6.15 4.54
N ALA A 8 15.37 -7.21 4.97
CA ALA A 8 15.98 -8.51 5.24
C ALA A 8 16.20 -9.36 3.99
N ASN A 9 15.24 -9.36 3.05
CA ASN A 9 15.28 -10.22 1.86
C ASN A 9 15.88 -9.54 0.62
N HIS A 10 15.82 -8.20 0.58
CA HIS A 10 16.24 -7.35 -0.53
C HIS A 10 17.04 -6.14 -0.02
N PRO A 11 18.22 -6.34 0.60
CA PRO A 11 19.04 -5.25 1.15
C PRO A 11 19.58 -4.28 0.09
N GLU A 12 19.56 -4.67 -1.19
CA GLU A 12 19.92 -3.83 -2.34
C GLU A 12 18.90 -2.73 -2.63
N VAL A 13 17.66 -2.90 -2.19
CA VAL A 13 16.56 -1.97 -2.48
C VAL A 13 16.68 -0.72 -1.60
N TYR A 14 16.63 0.45 -2.25
CA TYR A 14 16.61 1.72 -1.54
C TYR A 14 15.22 1.97 -0.95
N GLN A 15 15.10 1.85 0.37
CA GLN A 15 13.82 1.99 1.07
C GLN A 15 13.62 3.39 1.65
N ILE A 16 12.50 4.01 1.28
CA ILE A 16 12.03 5.29 1.83
C ILE A 16 10.70 5.06 2.53
N ILE A 17 10.59 5.48 3.78
CA ILE A 17 9.33 5.50 4.53
C ILE A 17 8.88 6.96 4.59
N LEU A 18 7.77 7.26 3.92
CA LEU A 18 7.20 8.60 3.82
C LEU A 18 5.95 8.69 4.69
N LEU A 19 6.03 9.43 5.79
CA LEU A 19 4.92 9.63 6.74
C LEU A 19 4.34 11.04 6.57
N ILE A 20 3.05 11.14 6.26
CA ILE A 20 2.35 12.39 5.99
C ILE A 20 1.17 12.55 6.93
N ASP A 21 1.16 13.66 7.66
CA ASP A 21 0.07 14.04 8.57
C ASP A 21 -0.19 12.94 9.63
N GLU A 22 0.89 12.30 10.07
CA GLU A 22 0.89 11.29 11.13
C GLU A 22 1.42 11.83 12.46
N ARG A 23 1.21 11.04 13.53
CA ARG A 23 1.55 11.47 14.88
C ARG A 23 3.05 11.41 15.17
N PRO A 24 3.62 12.37 15.93
CA PRO A 24 5.04 12.38 16.26
C PRO A 24 5.55 11.09 16.92
N GLU A 25 4.73 10.46 17.76
CA GLU A 25 5.09 9.18 18.42
C GLU A 25 5.22 8.03 17.43
N GLU A 26 4.37 7.97 16.41
CA GLU A 26 4.42 6.94 15.35
C GLU A 26 5.63 7.15 14.44
N VAL A 27 5.97 8.42 14.14
CA VAL A 27 7.21 8.77 13.41
C VAL A 27 8.44 8.31 14.19
N THR A 28 8.46 8.57 15.49
CA THR A 28 9.60 8.21 16.36
C THR A 28 9.77 6.70 16.46
N ASP A 29 8.65 5.95 16.57
CA ASP A 29 8.68 4.49 16.57
C ASP A 29 9.23 3.94 15.24
N MET A 30 8.76 4.47 14.12
CA MET A 30 9.21 4.05 12.78
C MET A 30 10.72 4.29 12.57
N GLN A 31 11.23 5.44 13.03
CA GLN A 31 12.66 5.78 12.96
C GLN A 31 13.55 4.81 13.76
N ARG A 32 13.03 4.21 14.82
CA ARG A 32 13.78 3.26 15.67
C ARG A 32 13.65 1.82 15.19
N SER A 33 12.54 1.50 14.55
CA SER A 33 12.13 0.11 14.29
C SER A 33 12.41 -0.37 12.85
N VAL A 34 12.70 0.54 11.91
CA VAL A 34 12.88 0.20 10.49
C VAL A 34 14.26 0.56 9.97
N ARG A 35 14.83 -0.34 9.16
CA ARG A 35 16.08 -0.11 8.42
C ARG A 35 15.78 0.53 7.07
N GLY A 36 15.70 1.86 7.05
CA GLY A 36 15.47 2.64 5.84
C GLY A 36 15.51 4.14 6.11
N GLU A 37 15.36 4.95 5.07
CA GLU A 37 15.28 6.39 5.21
C GLU A 37 13.85 6.80 5.60
N VAL A 38 13.65 7.25 6.84
CA VAL A 38 12.36 7.74 7.32
C VAL A 38 12.26 9.26 7.11
N ILE A 39 11.34 9.68 6.25
CA ILE A 39 11.02 11.08 5.95
C ILE A 39 9.59 11.34 6.42
N ALA A 40 9.39 12.33 7.28
CA ALA A 40 8.09 12.61 7.86
C ALA A 40 7.73 14.10 7.82
N SER A 41 6.43 14.37 7.72
CA SER A 41 5.81 15.65 8.02
C SER A 41 4.60 15.39 8.91
N THR A 42 4.72 15.66 10.21
CA THR A 42 3.68 15.37 11.21
C THR A 42 2.44 16.24 11.03
N PHE A 43 1.34 15.90 11.69
CA PHE A 43 0.07 16.65 11.62
C PHE A 43 0.15 18.10 12.11
N ASP A 44 1.20 18.48 12.85
CA ASP A 44 1.44 19.85 13.30
C ASP A 44 1.86 20.79 12.15
N GLU A 45 2.22 20.22 11.01
CA GLU A 45 2.74 20.95 9.86
C GLU A 45 1.63 21.34 8.88
N PRO A 46 1.79 22.44 8.12
CA PRO A 46 0.79 22.86 7.15
C PRO A 46 0.75 21.94 5.93
N ALA A 47 -0.40 21.90 5.25
CA ALA A 47 -0.63 21.08 4.05
C ALA A 47 0.38 21.37 2.92
N GLU A 48 0.83 22.61 2.77
CA GLU A 48 1.87 23.00 1.82
C GLU A 48 3.20 22.29 2.10
N LYS A 49 3.53 22.06 3.38
CA LYS A 49 4.75 21.34 3.76
C LYS A 49 4.62 19.86 3.42
N HIS A 50 3.48 19.23 3.69
CA HIS A 50 3.23 17.84 3.29
C HIS A 50 3.44 17.64 1.79
N VAL A 51 2.80 18.51 0.99
CA VAL A 51 2.92 18.49 -0.47
C VAL A 51 4.37 18.71 -0.91
N LYS A 52 5.08 19.66 -0.30
CA LYS A 52 6.48 19.95 -0.65
C LYS A 52 7.39 18.77 -0.33
N VAL A 53 7.29 18.18 0.87
CA VAL A 53 8.09 17.04 1.30
C VAL A 53 7.84 15.84 0.38
N ALA A 54 6.58 15.51 0.10
CA ALA A 54 6.24 14.41 -0.80
C ALA A 54 6.83 14.60 -2.21
N ASN A 55 6.78 15.82 -2.78
CA ASN A 55 7.35 16.07 -4.10
C ASN A 55 8.88 15.90 -4.11
N ILE A 56 9.58 16.37 -3.08
CA ILE A 56 11.04 16.18 -2.96
C ILE A 56 11.38 14.70 -2.88
N VAL A 57 10.64 13.93 -2.07
CA VAL A 57 10.82 12.47 -1.96
C VAL A 57 10.62 11.79 -3.32
N LEU A 58 9.56 12.16 -4.03
CA LEU A 58 9.26 11.59 -5.34
C LEU A 58 10.36 11.89 -6.36
N ASP A 59 10.85 13.13 -6.39
CA ASP A 59 11.90 13.52 -7.32
C ASP A 59 13.23 12.83 -6.98
N LYS A 60 13.56 12.68 -5.68
CA LYS A 60 14.70 11.86 -5.23
C LYS A 60 14.59 10.43 -5.73
N ALA A 61 13.43 9.79 -5.53
CA ALA A 61 13.20 8.41 -5.95
C ALA A 61 13.35 8.24 -7.47
N LYS A 62 12.81 9.18 -8.27
CA LYS A 62 12.97 9.15 -9.73
C LYS A 62 14.43 9.23 -10.16
N ARG A 63 15.23 10.12 -9.54
CA ARG A 63 16.67 10.24 -9.86
C ARG A 63 17.42 8.96 -9.52
N LEU A 64 17.10 8.30 -8.40
CA LEU A 64 17.71 7.02 -8.03
C LEU A 64 17.39 5.92 -9.05
N VAL A 65 16.14 5.84 -9.50
CA VAL A 65 15.67 4.89 -10.50
C VAL A 65 16.31 5.13 -11.88
N GLU A 66 16.47 6.38 -12.28
CA GLU A 66 17.21 6.76 -13.50
C GLU A 66 18.69 6.33 -13.43
N CYS A 67 19.27 6.29 -12.24
CA CYS A 67 20.61 5.76 -12.01
C CYS A 67 20.64 4.22 -11.86
N GLY A 68 19.54 3.51 -12.13
CA GLY A 68 19.47 2.05 -12.12
C GLY A 68 19.17 1.41 -10.75
N HIS A 69 18.75 2.18 -9.74
CA HIS A 69 18.42 1.63 -8.43
C HIS A 69 16.95 1.18 -8.36
N ASP A 70 16.71 0.08 -7.65
CA ASP A 70 15.37 -0.30 -7.21
C ASP A 70 15.01 0.47 -5.94
N VAL A 71 13.90 1.21 -6.00
CA VAL A 71 13.45 2.11 -4.92
C VAL A 71 12.05 1.70 -4.48
N VAL A 72 11.87 1.58 -3.17
CA VAL A 72 10.56 1.36 -2.54
C VAL A 72 10.20 2.58 -1.71
N ILE A 73 9.02 3.16 -1.95
CA ILE A 73 8.39 4.15 -1.07
C ILE A 73 7.24 3.46 -0.32
N LEU A 74 7.32 3.42 1.00
CA LEU A 74 6.22 3.07 1.89
C LEU A 74 5.56 4.36 2.37
N LEU A 75 4.38 4.67 1.84
CA LEU A 75 3.65 5.92 2.11
C LEU A 75 2.51 5.68 3.10
N ASP A 76 2.54 6.39 4.22
CA ASP A 76 1.44 6.43 5.19
C ASP A 76 0.98 7.88 5.40
N SER A 77 -0.11 8.37 4.78
CA SER A 77 -1.02 7.67 3.85
C SER A 77 -1.29 8.46 2.56
N ILE A 78 -1.71 7.77 1.49
CA ILE A 78 -2.08 8.43 0.23
C ILE A 78 -3.35 9.28 0.40
N THR A 79 -4.26 8.87 1.29
CA THR A 79 -5.50 9.62 1.57
C THR A 79 -5.20 10.98 2.18
N ARG A 80 -4.33 11.02 3.20
CA ARG A 80 -3.89 12.27 3.83
C ARG A 80 -3.13 13.15 2.85
N LEU A 81 -2.25 12.57 2.04
CA LEU A 81 -1.54 13.31 0.99
C LEU A 81 -2.52 13.93 -0.02
N ALA A 82 -3.52 13.19 -0.48
CA ALA A 82 -4.54 13.71 -1.40
C ALA A 82 -5.38 14.83 -0.78
N ARG A 83 -5.73 14.74 0.51
CA ARG A 83 -6.36 15.83 1.26
C ARG A 83 -5.49 17.08 1.28
N ALA A 84 -4.20 16.95 1.57
CA ALA A 84 -3.26 18.07 1.55
C ALA A 84 -3.19 18.73 0.16
N TYR A 85 -3.15 17.95 -0.91
CA TYR A 85 -3.21 18.47 -2.28
C TYR A 85 -4.52 19.21 -2.58
N ASN A 86 -5.66 18.73 -2.08
CA ASN A 86 -6.95 19.41 -2.24
C ASN A 86 -6.99 20.75 -1.52
N THR A 87 -6.43 20.84 -0.32
CA THR A 87 -6.37 22.10 0.45
C THR A 87 -5.49 23.16 -0.24
N VAL A 88 -4.37 22.74 -0.84
CA VAL A 88 -3.39 23.63 -1.50
C VAL A 88 -3.78 23.97 -2.94
N ALA A 89 -4.70 23.23 -3.55
CA ALA A 89 -5.10 23.45 -4.93
C ALA A 89 -5.83 24.81 -5.09
N PRO A 90 -5.51 25.61 -6.11
CA PRO A 90 -6.32 26.76 -6.47
C PRO A 90 -7.72 26.31 -6.86
N ALA A 91 -8.74 27.04 -6.42
CA ALA A 91 -10.13 26.73 -6.77
C ALA A 91 -10.33 26.76 -8.29
N SER A 92 -10.73 25.62 -8.86
CA SER A 92 -11.04 25.50 -10.29
C SER A 92 -12.45 25.98 -10.65
N GLY A 93 -13.28 26.23 -9.64
CA GLY A 93 -14.71 26.51 -9.79
C GLY A 93 -15.56 25.26 -10.04
N LYS A 94 -14.95 24.06 -10.10
CA LYS A 94 -15.66 22.78 -10.28
C LYS A 94 -15.35 21.85 -9.10
N ILE A 95 -16.37 21.62 -8.27
CA ILE A 95 -16.27 20.74 -7.10
C ILE A 95 -16.97 19.42 -7.41
N LEU A 96 -16.23 18.32 -7.26
CA LEU A 96 -16.71 16.95 -7.38
C LEU A 96 -17.44 16.52 -6.09
N SER A 97 -18.04 15.32 -6.13
CA SER A 97 -18.64 14.73 -4.93
C SER A 97 -17.61 14.64 -3.80
N GLY A 98 -18.05 14.88 -2.56
CA GLY A 98 -17.16 14.86 -1.39
C GLY A 98 -16.33 16.12 -1.18
N GLY A 99 -16.58 17.21 -1.92
CA GLY A 99 -15.90 18.50 -1.69
C GLY A 99 -14.48 18.58 -2.28
N ILE A 100 -14.20 17.72 -3.27
CA ILE A 100 -12.89 17.65 -3.92
C ILE A 100 -12.89 18.55 -5.15
N ASP A 101 -11.89 19.40 -5.29
CA ASP A 101 -11.70 20.18 -6.51
C ASP A 101 -11.34 19.25 -7.69
N ALA A 102 -11.93 19.47 -8.86
CA ALA A 102 -11.73 18.62 -10.03
C ALA A 102 -10.25 18.46 -10.43
N ASN A 103 -9.39 19.43 -10.13
CA ASN A 103 -7.96 19.39 -10.43
C ASN A 103 -7.10 18.90 -9.25
N ALA A 104 -7.66 18.79 -8.04
CA ALA A 104 -6.90 18.45 -6.83
C ALA A 104 -6.27 17.05 -6.91
N LEU A 105 -6.96 16.09 -7.53
CA LEU A 105 -6.50 14.70 -7.58
C LEU A 105 -5.45 14.43 -8.67
N HIS A 106 -5.24 15.36 -9.60
CA HIS A 106 -4.29 15.16 -10.70
C HIS A 106 -2.84 14.96 -10.19
N LYS A 107 -2.39 15.78 -9.24
CA LYS A 107 -1.03 15.66 -8.68
C LYS A 107 -0.84 14.40 -7.81
N PRO A 108 -1.74 14.07 -6.87
CA PRO A 108 -1.68 12.79 -6.14
C PRO A 108 -1.69 11.56 -7.07
N LYS A 109 -2.54 11.54 -8.10
CA LYS A 109 -2.57 10.43 -9.08
C LYS A 109 -1.24 10.30 -9.82
N ARG A 110 -0.62 11.42 -10.20
CA ARG A 110 0.72 11.42 -10.82
C ARG A 110 1.81 10.96 -9.85
N PHE A 111 1.70 11.27 -8.56
CA PHE A 111 2.61 10.76 -7.54
C PHE A 111 2.52 9.24 -7.46
N PHE A 112 1.31 8.69 -7.28
CA PHE A 112 1.12 7.25 -7.13
C PHE A 112 1.42 6.49 -8.43
N GLY A 113 0.98 7.01 -9.58
CA GLY A 113 1.28 6.47 -10.91
C GLY A 113 2.73 6.68 -11.39
N ALA A 114 3.60 7.27 -10.56
CA ALA A 114 5.03 7.26 -10.83
C ALA A 114 5.61 5.85 -10.66
N ALA A 115 5.03 5.02 -9.78
CA ALA A 115 5.44 3.64 -9.58
C ALA A 115 5.39 2.84 -10.89
N ARG A 116 6.50 2.22 -11.25
CA ARG A 116 6.67 1.43 -12.49
C ARG A 116 7.95 0.62 -12.44
N ASN A 117 7.95 -0.49 -13.17
CA ASN A 117 9.17 -1.18 -13.55
C ASN A 117 9.71 -0.60 -14.87
N ILE A 118 11.02 -0.35 -14.98
CA ILE A 118 11.65 0.18 -16.19
C ILE A 118 12.57 -0.89 -16.79
N GLU A 119 12.31 -1.24 -18.04
CA GLU A 119 13.16 -2.20 -18.76
C GLU A 119 14.58 -1.62 -18.92
N ASN A 120 15.60 -2.40 -18.54
CA ASN A 120 17.01 -2.00 -18.53
C ASN A 120 17.33 -0.79 -17.62
N GLY A 121 16.47 -0.49 -16.65
CA GLY A 121 16.70 0.50 -15.60
C GLY A 121 16.43 -0.09 -14.22
N GLY A 122 16.24 0.78 -13.22
CA GLY A 122 15.72 0.38 -11.92
C GLY A 122 14.19 0.35 -11.89
N SER A 123 13.61 0.03 -10.74
CA SER A 123 12.16 0.06 -10.52
C SER A 123 11.76 1.04 -9.43
N LEU A 124 10.58 1.65 -9.56
CA LEU A 124 9.93 2.41 -8.49
C LEU A 124 8.71 1.65 -8.01
N THR A 125 8.76 1.15 -6.78
CA THR A 125 7.62 0.55 -6.10
C THR A 125 7.06 1.53 -5.08
N ILE A 126 5.74 1.77 -5.10
CA ILE A 126 5.07 2.57 -4.09
C ILE A 126 3.98 1.71 -3.46
N ILE A 127 4.08 1.47 -2.16
CA ILE A 127 3.02 0.84 -1.36
C ILE A 127 2.49 1.93 -0.45
N ALA A 128 1.21 2.26 -0.59
CA ALA A 128 0.59 3.30 0.20
C ALA A 128 -0.63 2.77 0.95
N THR A 129 -0.80 3.21 2.19
CA THR A 129 -2.03 2.98 2.94
C THR A 129 -3.12 3.93 2.43
N ALA A 130 -4.34 3.43 2.34
CA ALA A 130 -5.51 4.23 1.99
C ALA A 130 -6.60 3.99 3.05
N LEU A 131 -7.19 5.07 3.54
CA LEU A 131 -8.26 5.01 4.52
C LEU A 131 -9.60 4.79 3.82
N THR A 132 -10.33 3.78 4.28
CA THR A 132 -11.71 3.47 3.87
C THR A 132 -12.61 3.45 5.10
N GLU A 133 -13.93 3.51 4.90
CA GLU A 133 -14.93 3.44 5.99
C GLU A 133 -14.72 4.49 7.10
N THR A 134 -14.23 5.67 6.72
CA THR A 134 -14.04 6.82 7.64
C THR A 134 -15.33 7.60 7.88
N GLY A 135 -16.38 7.32 7.10
CA GLY A 135 -17.61 8.11 7.05
C GLY A 135 -17.48 9.41 6.23
N SER A 136 -16.30 9.70 5.68
CA SER A 136 -16.06 10.85 4.81
C SER A 136 -16.24 10.47 3.34
N LYS A 137 -17.22 11.09 2.69
CA LYS A 137 -17.43 10.94 1.24
C LYS A 137 -16.21 11.38 0.42
N MET A 138 -15.40 12.29 0.96
CA MET A 138 -14.13 12.69 0.33
C MET A 138 -13.16 11.51 0.24
N ASP A 139 -13.03 10.72 1.31
CA ASP A 139 -12.08 9.60 1.36
C ASP A 139 -12.52 8.46 0.44
N GLU A 140 -13.83 8.21 0.37
CA GLU A 140 -14.42 7.23 -0.56
C GLU A 140 -14.08 7.58 -2.02
N VAL A 141 -14.26 8.85 -2.41
CA VAL A 141 -13.93 9.30 -3.77
C VAL A 141 -12.42 9.23 -4.02
N ILE A 142 -11.60 9.62 -3.04
CA ILE A 142 -10.13 9.48 -3.14
C ILE A 142 -9.73 8.02 -3.37
N PHE A 143 -10.30 7.10 -2.58
CA PHE A 143 -10.01 5.68 -2.67
C PHE A 143 -10.35 5.11 -4.04
N GLU A 144 -11.55 5.38 -4.56
CA GLU A 144 -11.98 4.90 -5.87
C GLU A 144 -11.09 5.43 -7.02
N GLU A 145 -10.64 6.69 -6.93
CA GLU A 145 -9.73 7.28 -7.93
C GLU A 145 -8.34 6.62 -7.93
N PHE A 146 -7.83 6.21 -6.76
CA PHE A 146 -6.56 5.51 -6.64
C PHE A 146 -6.65 4.04 -6.97
N LYS A 147 -7.78 3.40 -6.69
CA LYS A 147 -8.06 2.01 -7.07
C LYS A 147 -7.90 1.79 -8.58
N GLY A 148 -8.35 2.75 -9.39
CA GLY A 148 -8.16 2.72 -10.84
C GLY A 148 -6.71 2.92 -11.29
N THR A 149 -5.88 3.54 -10.45
CA THR A 149 -4.48 3.89 -10.75
C THR A 149 -3.51 2.77 -10.35
N GLY A 150 -3.79 2.07 -9.24
CA GLY A 150 -2.97 0.98 -8.73
C GLY A 150 -3.16 -0.34 -9.48
N ASN A 151 -2.27 -1.30 -9.17
CA ASN A 151 -2.32 -2.67 -9.70
C ASN A 151 -2.30 -3.74 -8.59
N MET A 152 -2.19 -3.35 -7.31
CA MET A 152 -2.25 -4.24 -6.15
C MET A 152 -3.11 -3.61 -5.06
N GLU A 153 -3.98 -4.41 -4.46
CA GLU A 153 -4.85 -4.04 -3.34
C GLU A 153 -4.71 -5.09 -2.23
N LEU A 154 -4.36 -4.64 -1.02
CA LEU A 154 -4.39 -5.44 0.20
C LEU A 154 -5.45 -4.86 1.13
N GLN A 155 -6.62 -5.49 1.18
CA GLN A 155 -7.74 -5.00 1.96
C GLN A 155 -7.68 -5.56 3.38
N LEU A 156 -7.88 -4.70 4.36
CA LEU A 156 -7.96 -5.06 5.77
C LEU A 156 -9.41 -4.99 6.23
N ASP A 157 -9.88 -6.01 6.94
CA ASP A 157 -11.27 -6.11 7.39
C ASP A 157 -11.41 -5.83 8.89
N ARG A 158 -12.28 -4.87 9.23
CA ARG A 158 -12.52 -4.45 10.61
C ARG A 158 -13.12 -5.55 11.47
N ASN A 159 -13.95 -6.43 10.93
CA ASN A 159 -14.55 -7.53 11.68
C ASN A 159 -13.50 -8.55 12.13
N ILE A 160 -12.52 -8.85 11.26
CA ILE A 160 -11.38 -9.72 11.59
C ILE A 160 -10.54 -9.08 12.71
N SER A 161 -10.22 -7.78 12.58
CA SER A 161 -9.48 -7.03 13.60
C SER A 161 -10.23 -6.92 14.93
N ASN A 162 -11.55 -6.72 14.91
CA ASN A 162 -12.38 -6.63 16.12
C ASN A 162 -12.38 -7.92 16.94
N ARG A 163 -12.20 -9.07 16.27
CA ARG A 163 -12.02 -10.38 16.92
C ARG A 163 -10.57 -10.65 17.35
N ARG A 164 -9.67 -9.67 17.20
CA ARG A 164 -8.23 -9.74 17.51
C ARG A 164 -7.48 -10.82 16.71
N ILE A 165 -7.91 -11.07 15.48
CA ILE A 165 -7.23 -11.96 14.56
C ILE A 165 -6.29 -11.10 13.70
N PHE A 166 -4.99 -11.43 13.70
CA PHE A 166 -3.97 -10.73 12.93
C PHE A 166 -3.11 -11.72 12.13
N PRO A 167 -2.75 -11.39 10.88
CA PRO A 167 -3.09 -10.15 10.16
C PRO A 167 -4.56 -10.11 9.73
N ALA A 168 -5.20 -8.94 9.82
CA ALA A 168 -6.64 -8.77 9.57
C ALA A 168 -6.97 -8.57 8.07
N ILE A 169 -6.51 -9.48 7.21
CA ILE A 169 -6.58 -9.35 5.75
C ILE A 169 -7.86 -9.98 5.20
N ASP A 170 -8.58 -9.28 4.32
CA ASP A 170 -9.61 -9.88 3.48
C ASP A 170 -8.95 -10.57 2.28
N LEU A 171 -8.77 -11.89 2.39
CA LEU A 171 -8.06 -12.70 1.39
C LEU A 171 -8.77 -12.74 0.02
N VAL A 172 -10.10 -12.63 0.03
CA VAL A 172 -10.92 -12.74 -1.18
C VAL A 172 -10.86 -11.42 -1.95
N LYS A 173 -11.03 -10.29 -1.27
CA LYS A 173 -10.99 -8.96 -1.90
C LYS A 173 -9.59 -8.47 -2.25
N SER A 174 -8.57 -8.94 -1.55
CA SER A 174 -7.17 -8.60 -1.86
C SER A 174 -6.72 -9.25 -3.17
N SER A 175 -6.02 -8.49 -4.02
CA SER A 175 -5.60 -8.97 -5.35
C SER A 175 -4.41 -8.19 -5.90
N THR A 176 -3.73 -8.79 -6.89
CA THR A 176 -2.70 -8.15 -7.70
C THR A 176 -3.00 -8.44 -9.16
N ARG A 177 -2.96 -7.42 -10.01
CA ARG A 177 -3.12 -7.59 -11.46
C ARG A 177 -1.85 -8.22 -12.03
N ARG A 178 -2.03 -9.16 -12.95
CA ARG A 178 -0.93 -9.85 -13.63
C ARG A 178 0.04 -10.54 -12.66
N ASP A 179 -0.51 -11.16 -11.62
CA ASP A 179 0.26 -12.02 -10.69
C ASP A 179 0.90 -13.23 -11.39
N ASP A 180 0.43 -13.57 -12.61
CA ASP A 180 1.07 -14.52 -13.52
C ASP A 180 2.52 -14.19 -13.88
N LEU A 181 2.91 -12.91 -13.79
CA LEU A 181 4.29 -12.48 -14.04
C LEU A 181 5.20 -12.60 -12.81
N LEU A 182 4.61 -12.81 -11.63
CA LEU A 182 5.31 -12.77 -10.34
C LEU A 182 5.46 -14.15 -9.71
N LEU A 183 4.60 -15.09 -10.09
CA LEU A 183 4.50 -16.42 -9.50
C LEU A 183 4.67 -17.49 -10.58
N ASP A 184 5.21 -18.65 -10.21
CA ASP A 184 5.30 -19.78 -11.13
C ASP A 184 3.93 -20.45 -11.32
N ASP A 185 3.76 -21.17 -12.44
CA ASP A 185 2.50 -21.82 -12.83
C ASP A 185 1.91 -22.73 -11.74
N LYS A 186 2.76 -23.46 -10.99
CA LYS A 186 2.27 -24.37 -9.95
C LYS A 186 1.73 -23.58 -8.76
N THR A 187 2.40 -22.51 -8.39
CA THR A 187 1.95 -21.61 -7.32
C THR A 187 0.62 -20.96 -7.71
N ILE A 188 0.47 -20.47 -8.94
CA ILE A 188 -0.77 -19.86 -9.44
C ILE A 188 -1.94 -20.85 -9.38
N GLN A 189 -1.76 -22.07 -9.89
CA GLN A 189 -2.80 -23.09 -9.88
C GLN A 189 -3.27 -23.41 -8.46
N ARG A 190 -2.34 -23.54 -7.51
CA ARG A 190 -2.65 -23.82 -6.10
C ARG A 190 -3.33 -22.64 -5.43
N MET A 191 -2.85 -21.43 -5.65
CA MET A 191 -3.49 -20.21 -5.15
C MET A 191 -4.91 -20.05 -5.69
N TRP A 192 -5.17 -20.45 -6.93
CA TRP A 192 -6.51 -20.41 -7.52
C TRP A 192 -7.47 -21.41 -6.85
N ILE A 193 -7.03 -22.65 -6.61
CA ILE A 193 -7.82 -23.64 -5.88
C ILE A 193 -8.11 -23.14 -4.46
N LEU A 194 -7.09 -22.60 -3.78
CA LEU A 194 -7.25 -22.01 -2.46
C LEU A 194 -8.26 -20.87 -2.48
N ARG A 195 -8.16 -19.93 -3.43
CA ARG A 195 -9.12 -18.81 -3.55
C ARG A 195 -10.55 -19.29 -3.78
N LYS A 196 -10.75 -20.34 -4.59
CA LYS A 196 -12.07 -20.94 -4.79
C LYS A 196 -12.64 -21.51 -3.49
N TYR A 197 -11.82 -22.20 -2.72
CA TYR A 197 -12.22 -22.77 -1.45
C TYR A 197 -12.56 -21.68 -0.41
N LEU A 198 -11.80 -20.60 -0.38
CA LEU A 198 -12.04 -19.46 0.52
C LEU A 198 -13.24 -18.60 0.11
N ALA A 199 -13.65 -18.64 -1.17
CA ALA A 199 -14.74 -17.79 -1.68
C ALA A 199 -16.12 -18.13 -1.07
N ASP A 200 -16.30 -19.36 -0.60
CA ASP A 200 -17.53 -19.81 0.05
C ASP A 200 -17.57 -19.50 1.57
N MET A 201 -16.45 -18.99 2.13
CA MET A 201 -16.32 -18.65 3.54
C MET A 201 -16.56 -17.16 3.78
N ASN A 202 -17.03 -16.79 4.97
CA ASN A 202 -16.96 -15.39 5.37
C ASN A 202 -15.50 -14.99 5.69
N PRO A 203 -15.14 -13.69 5.66
CA PRO A 203 -13.75 -13.25 5.82
C PRO A 203 -13.08 -13.70 7.13
N VAL A 204 -13.85 -13.81 8.22
CA VAL A 204 -13.35 -14.24 9.53
C VAL A 204 -13.01 -15.73 9.51
N GLU A 205 -13.91 -16.57 9.01
CA GLU A 205 -13.69 -18.01 8.84
C GLU A 205 -12.50 -18.30 7.91
N ALA A 206 -12.42 -17.56 6.80
CA ALA A 206 -11.31 -17.69 5.85
C ALA A 206 -9.95 -17.41 6.51
N MET A 207 -9.86 -16.35 7.32
CA MET A 207 -8.62 -16.02 8.03
C MET A 207 -8.30 -17.00 9.15
N GLU A 208 -9.28 -17.46 9.93
CA GLU A 208 -9.07 -18.49 10.96
C GLU A 208 -8.55 -19.79 10.32
N PHE A 209 -9.19 -20.25 9.25
CA PHE A 209 -8.78 -21.43 8.49
C PHE A 209 -7.34 -21.32 8.00
N ILE A 210 -6.96 -20.21 7.38
CA ILE A 210 -5.60 -20.01 6.87
C ILE A 210 -4.59 -19.93 8.01
N ASN A 211 -4.91 -19.24 9.10
CA ASN A 211 -4.04 -19.11 10.25
C ASN A 211 -3.74 -20.47 10.91
N ASP A 212 -4.76 -21.32 11.04
CA ASP A 212 -4.60 -22.66 11.60
C ASP A 212 -3.72 -23.56 10.72
N ARG A 213 -3.85 -23.45 9.40
CA ARG A 213 -3.03 -24.22 8.46
C ARG A 213 -1.58 -23.74 8.41
N ILE A 214 -1.34 -22.44 8.29
CA ILE A 214 0.01 -21.88 8.20
C ILE A 214 0.84 -22.23 9.44
N LYS A 215 0.24 -22.20 10.65
CA LYS A 215 0.92 -22.58 11.90
C LYS A 215 1.42 -24.02 11.93
N THR A 216 0.80 -24.91 11.15
CA THR A 216 1.20 -26.33 11.08
C THR A 216 2.25 -26.61 10.01
N THR A 217 2.72 -25.59 9.29
CA THR A 217 3.63 -25.71 8.15
C THR A 217 4.90 -24.89 8.40
N LEU A 218 6.04 -25.36 7.89
CA LEU A 218 7.32 -24.68 8.01
C LEU A 218 7.39 -23.43 7.13
N ASN A 219 6.79 -23.48 5.94
CA ASN A 219 6.84 -22.41 4.95
C ASN A 219 5.66 -22.46 3.96
N ASN A 220 5.53 -21.41 3.15
CA ASN A 220 4.45 -21.29 2.17
C ASN A 220 4.45 -22.40 1.11
N THR A 221 5.61 -22.97 0.77
CA THR A 221 5.70 -24.06 -0.20
C THR A 221 5.05 -25.32 0.36
N GLU A 222 5.38 -25.68 1.61
CA GLU A 222 4.75 -26.80 2.31
C GLU A 222 3.24 -26.59 2.48
N PHE A 223 2.85 -25.38 2.90
CA PHE A 223 1.44 -25.00 3.00
C PHE A 223 0.67 -25.24 1.70
N LEU A 224 1.15 -24.69 0.59
CA LEU A 224 0.49 -24.84 -0.71
C LEU A 224 0.47 -26.30 -1.21
N ILE A 225 1.46 -27.11 -0.85
CA ILE A 225 1.46 -28.55 -1.15
C ILE A 225 0.41 -29.29 -0.31
N SER A 226 0.30 -28.97 0.98
CA SER A 226 -0.61 -29.63 1.92
C SER A 226 -2.09 -29.39 1.62
N MET A 227 -2.40 -28.35 0.83
CA MET A 227 -3.76 -28.03 0.38
C MET A 227 -4.26 -28.95 -0.73
N ASN A 228 -3.39 -29.79 -1.31
CA ASN A 228 -3.81 -30.87 -2.19
C ASN A 228 -4.23 -32.08 -1.36
N GLY A 229 -5.54 -32.29 -1.26
CA GLY A 229 -6.11 -33.61 -1.01
C GLY A 229 -6.09 -34.45 -2.28
#